data_AF-A0A7S3YIZ8-F1
#
_entry.id   AF-A0A7S3YIZ8-F1
#
_cell.length_a   1.000
_cell.length_b   1.000
_cell.length_c   1.000
_cell.angle_alpha   90.00
_cell.angle_beta   90.00
_cell.angle_gamma   90.00
#
_symmetry.space_group_name_H-M   'P 1'
#
loop_
_entity.id
_entity.type
_entity.pdbx_description
1 polymer ?
#
loop_
_entity_poly.entity_id
_entity_poly.type
_entity_poly.pdbx_seq_one_letter_code
_entity_poly.pdbx_strand_id
1 'polypeptide(L)'
;RARAAFARHDAGRAAALCRALLQEDPHNEECLPLYISTLVSLGQKPDLFYLAHRLVQANPSAPHAWYAVASYYLLLNNYEAAQRYFGKCTALGPGWAAGW
;
A
#
# COMPACT_ATOMS: atom_id res chain seq x y z
N ARG A 1 -3.72 9.86 -13.96
CA ARG A 1 -5.21 9.69 -13.92
C ARG A 1 -5.69 9.19 -12.54
N ALA A 2 -5.05 8.19 -11.93
CA ALA A 2 -5.44 7.68 -10.60
C ALA A 2 -5.31 8.71 -9.45
N ARG A 3 -4.22 9.50 -9.38
CA ARG A 3 -4.07 10.60 -8.38
C ARG A 3 -5.22 11.61 -8.40
N ALA A 4 -5.72 11.95 -9.59
CA ALA A 4 -6.82 12.91 -9.75
C ALA A 4 -8.19 12.34 -9.33
N ALA A 5 -8.37 11.02 -9.37
CA ALA A 5 -9.58 10.36 -8.87
C ALA A 5 -9.57 10.26 -7.34
N PHE A 6 -8.42 9.96 -6.73
CA PHE A 6 -8.23 9.97 -5.28
C PHE A 6 -8.49 11.36 -4.68
N ALA A 7 -8.01 12.42 -5.33
CA ALA A 7 -8.26 13.81 -4.93
C ALA A 7 -9.73 14.26 -5.05
N ARG A 8 -10.59 13.48 -5.73
CA ARG A 8 -12.00 13.80 -5.96
C ARG A 8 -12.97 13.03 -5.05
N HIS A 9 -12.51 12.47 -3.93
CA HIS A 9 -13.28 11.60 -3.02
C HIS A 9 -13.84 10.31 -3.64
N ASP A 10 -13.48 9.99 -4.89
CA ASP A 10 -13.93 8.78 -5.58
C ASP A 10 -12.94 7.64 -5.34
N ALA A 11 -12.76 7.27 -4.07
CA ALA A 11 -11.81 6.26 -3.63
C ALA A 11 -12.12 4.87 -4.24
N GLY A 12 -13.41 4.55 -4.48
CA GLY A 12 -13.79 3.30 -5.15
C GLY A 12 -13.26 3.20 -6.59
N ARG A 13 -13.39 4.27 -7.38
CA ARG A 13 -12.81 4.29 -8.74
C ARG A 13 -11.29 4.29 -8.73
N ALA A 14 -10.66 4.98 -7.77
CA ALA A 14 -9.20 4.97 -7.64
C ALA A 14 -8.67 3.56 -7.38
N ALA A 15 -9.34 2.79 -6.50
CA ALA A 15 -8.98 1.40 -6.23
C ALA A 15 -9.10 0.51 -7.47
N ALA A 16 -10.20 0.64 -8.23
CA ALA A 16 -10.41 -0.13 -9.45
C ALA A 16 -9.35 0.18 -10.53
N LEU A 17 -9.00 1.47 -10.71
CA LEU A 17 -7.95 1.90 -11.65
C LEU A 17 -6.58 1.39 -11.23
N CYS A 18 -6.23 1.51 -9.95
CA CYS A 18 -4.99 0.96 -9.42
C CYS A 18 -4.90 -0.55 -9.58
N ARG A 19 -6.00 -1.27 -9.36
CA ARG A 19 -6.05 -2.72 -9.55
C ARG A 19 -5.83 -3.11 -11.01
N ALA A 20 -6.42 -2.39 -11.96
CA ALA A 20 -6.18 -2.61 -13.39
C ALA A 20 -4.72 -2.35 -13.77
N LEU A 21 -4.13 -1.26 -13.28
CA LEU A 21 -2.71 -0.95 -13.52
C LEU A 21 -1.77 -1.98 -12.90
N LEU A 22 -2.10 -2.51 -11.71
CA LEU A 22 -1.33 -3.59 -11.06
C LEU A 22 -1.49 -4.96 -11.74
N GLN A 23 -2.50 -5.15 -12.59
CA GLN A 23 -2.59 -6.35 -13.44
C GLN A 23 -1.63 -6.27 -14.63
N GLU A 24 -1.38 -5.08 -15.15
CA GLU A 24 -0.43 -4.85 -16.23
C GLU A 24 1.01 -4.80 -15.72
N ASP A 25 1.24 -4.13 -14.59
CA ASP A 25 2.54 -4.06 -13.91
C ASP A 25 2.38 -4.28 -12.39
N PRO A 26 2.58 -5.52 -11.92
CA PRO A 26 2.45 -5.88 -10.50
C PRO A 26 3.43 -5.15 -9.58
N HIS A 27 4.51 -4.59 -10.12
CA HIS A 27 5.59 -3.97 -9.36
C HIS A 27 5.67 -2.45 -9.56
N ASN A 28 4.64 -1.84 -10.13
CA ASN A 28 4.61 -0.40 -10.36
C ASN A 28 4.66 0.38 -9.03
N GLU A 29 5.84 0.95 -8.74
CA GLU A 29 6.15 1.63 -7.49
C GLU A 29 5.33 2.92 -7.27
N GLU A 30 4.81 3.52 -8.34
CA GLU A 30 3.98 4.73 -8.23
C GLU A 30 2.51 4.43 -7.91
N CYS A 31 2.00 3.30 -8.41
CA CYS A 31 0.59 2.93 -8.25
C CYS A 31 0.31 2.22 -6.92
N LEU A 32 1.29 1.49 -6.40
CA LEU A 32 1.20 0.70 -5.17
C LEU A 32 0.84 1.54 -3.92
N PRO A 33 1.55 2.64 -3.60
CA PRO A 33 1.21 3.50 -2.47
C PRO A 33 -0.19 4.11 -2.59
N LEU A 34 -0.58 4.50 -3.81
CA LEU A 34 -1.90 5.07 -4.07
C LEU A 34 -3.00 4.03 -3.81
N TYR A 35 -2.79 2.80 -4.26
CA TYR A 35 -3.72 1.71 -4.02
C TYR A 35 -3.87 1.40 -2.53
N ILE A 36 -2.75 1.29 -1.82
CA ILE A 36 -2.73 1.04 -0.37
C ILE A 36 -3.44 2.16 0.39
N SER A 37 -3.12 3.42 0.09
CA SER A 37 -3.78 4.58 0.70
C SER A 37 -5.29 4.57 0.44
N THR A 38 -5.70 4.19 -0.77
CA THR A 38 -7.12 4.07 -1.12
C THR A 38 -7.82 2.96 -0.33
N LEU A 39 -7.19 1.78 -0.19
CA LEU A 39 -7.73 0.68 0.62
C LEU A 39 -7.85 1.07 2.10
N VAL A 40 -6.89 1.83 2.62
CA VAL A 40 -6.93 2.39 3.98
C VAL A 40 -8.10 3.38 4.11
N SER A 41 -8.24 4.34 3.19
CA SER A 41 -9.37 5.29 3.23
C SER A 41 -10.73 4.62 3.10
N LEU A 42 -10.82 3.52 2.34
CA LEU A 42 -12.04 2.71 2.20
C LEU A 42 -12.27 1.74 3.37
N GLY A 43 -11.29 1.57 4.28
CA GLY A 43 -11.37 0.61 5.38
C GLY A 43 -11.41 -0.86 4.93
N GLN A 44 -10.94 -1.17 3.72
CA GLN A 44 -10.95 -2.53 3.16
C GLN A 44 -9.82 -3.40 3.72
N LYS A 45 -9.98 -3.81 4.97
CA LYS A 45 -9.02 -4.67 5.70
C LYS A 45 -8.69 -5.99 4.97
N PRO A 46 -9.66 -6.76 4.43
CA PRO A 46 -9.36 -8.05 3.79
C PRO A 46 -8.51 -7.90 2.53
N ASP A 47 -8.83 -6.91 1.70
CA ASP A 47 -8.10 -6.67 0.45
C ASP A 47 -6.68 -6.17 0.73
N LEU A 48 -6.51 -5.32 1.74
CA LEU A 48 -5.19 -4.86 2.15
C LEU A 48 -4.33 -5.99 2.75
N PHE A 49 -4.94 -6.89 3.53
CA PHE A 49 -4.26 -8.07 4.06
C PHE A 49 -3.77 -8.99 2.93
N TYR A 50 -4.63 -9.25 1.94
CA TYR A 50 -4.29 -10.08 0.79
C TYR A 50 -3.19 -9.46 -0.07
N LEU A 51 -3.28 -8.15 -0.34
CA LEU A 51 -2.24 -7.41 -1.05
C LEU A 51 -0.90 -7.48 -0.32
N ALA A 52 -0.89 -7.19 0.99
CA ALA A 52 0.31 -7.21 1.81
C ALA A 52 0.98 -8.58 1.79
N HIS A 53 0.22 -9.66 1.98
CA HIS A 53 0.74 -11.03 1.89
C HIS A 53 1.32 -11.34 0.52
N ARG A 54 0.62 -10.98 -0.56
CA ARG A 54 1.13 -11.20 -1.93
C ARG A 54 2.44 -10.47 -2.19
N LEU A 55 2.56 -9.23 -1.74
CA LEU A 55 3.79 -8.44 -1.93
C LEU A 55 4.96 -9.02 -1.14
N VAL A 56 4.73 -9.44 0.11
CA VAL A 56 5.77 -10.07 0.93
C VAL A 56 6.19 -11.43 0.36
N GLN A 57 5.23 -12.21 -0.15
CA GLN A 57 5.53 -13.49 -0.82
C GLN A 57 6.27 -13.30 -2.14
N ALA A 58 5.95 -12.24 -2.90
CA ALA A 58 6.62 -11.95 -4.16
C ALA A 58 8.03 -11.41 -3.94
N ASN A 59 8.21 -10.44 -3.03
CA ASN A 59 9.51 -9.89 -2.70
C ASN A 59 9.55 -9.37 -1.25
N PRO A 60 10.08 -10.14 -0.29
CA PRO A 60 10.18 -9.72 1.11
C PRO A 60 11.23 -8.63 1.34
N SER A 61 12.11 -8.35 0.38
CA SER A 61 13.10 -7.28 0.46
C SER A 61 12.55 -5.94 -0.04
N ALA A 62 11.34 -5.92 -0.60
CA ALA A 62 10.76 -4.71 -1.13
C ALA A 62 10.16 -3.81 -0.03
N PRO A 63 10.45 -2.49 -0.01
CA PRO A 63 9.89 -1.57 0.98
C PRO A 63 8.36 -1.48 0.88
N HIS A 64 7.80 -1.47 -0.33
CA HIS A 64 6.36 -1.40 -0.57
C HIS A 64 5.56 -2.58 0.04
N ALA A 65 6.17 -3.75 0.18
CA ALA A 65 5.55 -4.91 0.83
C ALA A 65 5.33 -4.65 2.33
N TRP A 66 6.35 -4.13 3.02
CA TRP A 66 6.27 -3.80 4.44
C TRP A 66 5.43 -2.56 4.71
N TYR A 67 5.38 -1.62 3.77
CA TYR A 67 4.44 -0.49 3.81
C TYR A 67 2.99 -0.98 3.82
N ALA A 68 2.62 -1.93 2.94
CA ALA A 68 1.27 -2.51 2.93
C ALA A 68 0.91 -3.20 4.27
N VAL A 69 1.85 -3.95 4.84
CA VAL A 69 1.70 -4.59 6.16
C VAL A 69 1.52 -3.54 7.26
N ALA A 70 2.32 -2.48 7.25
CA ALA A 70 2.24 -1.40 8.23
C ALA A 70 0.90 -0.65 8.13
N SER A 71 0.44 -0.32 6.92
CA SER A 71 -0.87 0.28 6.66
C SER A 71 -2.02 -0.60 7.12
N TYR A 72 -1.89 -1.93 7.01
CA TYR A 72 -2.88 -2.86 7.55
C TYR A 72 -2.98 -2.79 9.08
N TYR A 73 -1.84 -2.79 9.77
CA TYR A 73 -1.84 -2.64 11.24
C TYR A 73 -2.33 -1.26 11.69
N LEU A 74 -2.08 -0.22 10.89
CA LEU A 74 -2.65 1.11 11.12
C LEU A 74 -4.18 1.08 11.07
N LEU A 75 -4.78 0.37 10.10
CA LEU A 75 -6.24 0.15 10.03
C LEU A 75 -6.82 -0.67 11.18
N LEU A 76 -5.99 -1.50 11.83
CA LEU A 76 -6.35 -2.25 13.02
C LEU A 76 -6.19 -1.43 14.32
N ASN A 77 -5.78 -0.16 14.23
CA ASN A 77 -5.39 0.67 15.36
C ASN A 77 -4.24 0.08 16.20
N ASN A 78 -3.43 -0.82 15.61
CA ASN A 78 -2.24 -1.35 16.25
C ASN A 78 -1.03 -0.51 15.83
N TYR A 79 -0.89 0.64 16.48
CA TYR A 79 0.14 1.63 16.17
C TYR A 79 1.56 1.13 16.45
N GLU A 80 1.75 0.30 17.48
CA GLU A 80 3.04 -0.27 17.84
C GLU A 80 3.58 -1.17 16.73
N ALA A 81 2.74 -2.10 16.25
CA ALA A 81 3.09 -2.95 15.12
C ALA A 81 3.30 -2.13 13.85
N ALA A 82 2.41 -1.17 13.56
CA ALA A 82 2.51 -0.31 12.39
C ALA A 82 3.85 0.44 12.35
N GLN A 83 4.26 1.10 13.44
CA GLN A 83 5.53 1.82 13.53
C GLN A 83 6.73 0.90 13.31
N ARG A 84 6.72 -0.30 13.89
CA ARG A 84 7.80 -1.28 13.69
C ARG A 84 7.96 -1.66 12.22
N TYR A 85 6.85 -1.90 11.51
CA TYR A 85 6.89 -2.27 10.10
C TYR A 85 7.20 -1.08 9.17
N PHE A 86 6.77 0.13 9.52
CA PHE A 86 7.22 1.35 8.83
C PHE A 86 8.73 1.56 8.97
N GLY A 87 9.29 1.37 10.17
CA GLY A 87 10.74 1.41 10.38
C GLY A 87 11.50 0.37 9.56
N LYS A 88 10.91 -0.83 9.37
CA LYS A 88 11.48 -1.85 8.48
C LYS A 88 11.41 -1.43 7.00
N CYS A 89 10.31 -0.82 6.58
CA CYS A 89 10.15 -0.27 5.24
C CYS A 89 11.21 0.80 4.93
N THR A 90 11.40 1.77 5.83
CA THR A 90 12.39 2.85 5.63
C THR A 90 13.83 2.33 5.64
N ALA A 91 14.13 1.31 6.45
CA ALA A 91 15.44 0.65 6.45
C ALA A 91 15.74 -0.07 5.12
N LEU A 92 14.73 -0.67 4.47
CA LEU A 92 14.88 -1.38 3.20
C LEU A 92 14.91 -0.46 1.98
N GLY A 93 14.22 0.68 2.05
CA GLY A 93 14.11 1.63 0.95
C GLY A 93 14.41 3.07 1.37
N PRO A 94 15.66 3.41 1.71
CA PRO A 94 16.03 4.77 2.13
C PRO A 94 15.76 5.85 1.05
N GLY A 95 15.64 5.45 -0.22
CA GLY A 95 15.27 6.32 -1.34
C GLY A 95 13.80 6.24 -1.78
N TRP A 96 12.97 5.41 -1.12
CA TRP A 96 11.58 5.24 -1.49
C TRP A 96 10.71 6.30 -0.79
N ALA A 97 10.35 7.33 -1.55
CA ALA A 97 9.67 8.53 -1.03
C ALA A 97 8.30 8.26 -0.37
N ALA A 98 7.65 7.14 -0.66
CA ALA A 98 6.37 6.78 -0.04
C ALA A 98 6.51 6.14 1.36
N GLY A 99 7.73 5.81 1.78
CA GLY A 99 8.02 5.26 3.11
C GLY A 99 8.32 6.33 4.18
N TRP A 100 8.54 7.59 3.77
CA TRP A 100 8.80 8.74 4.64
C TRP A 100 7.55 9.55 4.92
#